data_AF-A0A1C7HR53-F1
#
_entry.id   AF-A0A1C7HR53-F1
#
_cell.length_a   1.000
_cell.length_b   1.000
_cell.length_c   1.000
_cell.angle_alpha   90.00
_cell.angle_beta   90.00
_cell.angle_gamma   90.00
#
_symmetry.space_group_name_H-M   'P 1'
#
loop_
_entity.id
_entity.type
_entity.pdbx_description
1 polymer ?
#
loop_
_entity_poly.entity_id
_entity_poly.type
_entity_poly.pdbx_seq_one_letter_code
_entity_poly.pdbx_strand_id
1 'polypeptide(L)'
;MNDIHYYELCFFHDEDDSMATQGRCSFCIKTEISPVISNDVALSILFGDNPSEYDKVLMANLTCIIEVTAEEAKWLFDTDGLTIRIEKEYGVFYTR
;
A
#
# COMPACT_ATOMS: atom_id res chain seq x y z
N MET A 1 -9.84 7.81 -20.08
CA MET A 1 -10.08 6.91 -18.94
C MET A 1 -8.76 6.83 -18.22
N ASN A 2 -8.72 7.16 -16.94
CA ASN A 2 -7.51 6.93 -16.16
C ASN A 2 -7.49 5.43 -15.82
N ASP A 3 -6.36 4.77 -16.07
CA ASP A 3 -6.19 3.36 -15.78
C ASP A 3 -6.02 3.15 -14.27
N ILE A 4 -6.61 2.08 -13.74
CA ILE A 4 -6.48 1.71 -12.31
C ILE A 4 -5.27 0.79 -12.18
N HIS A 5 -4.36 1.18 -11.30
CA HIS A 5 -3.15 0.46 -10.94
C HIS A 5 -3.25 -0.09 -9.51
N TYR A 6 -2.59 -1.22 -9.29
CA TYR A 6 -2.45 -1.86 -7.99
C TYR A 6 -0.98 -2.02 -7.68
N TYR A 7 -0.58 -1.67 -6.46
CA TYR A 7 0.80 -1.82 -6.02
C TYR A 7 0.84 -2.62 -4.73
N GLU A 8 1.63 -3.68 -4.73
CA GLU A 8 2.03 -4.39 -3.52
C GLU A 8 3.21 -3.66 -2.87
N LEU A 9 3.06 -3.30 -1.60
CA LEU A 9 4.11 -2.78 -0.74
C LEU A 9 4.57 -3.92 0.17
N CYS A 10 5.81 -4.36 0.00
CA CYS A 10 6.42 -5.39 0.82
C CYS A 10 7.25 -4.75 1.93
N PHE A 11 7.18 -5.35 3.12
CA PHE A 11 7.88 -4.87 4.30
C PHE A 11 8.78 -5.98 4.84
N PHE A 12 10.03 -5.64 5.15
CA PHE A 12 10.91 -6.56 5.86
C PHE A 12 10.37 -6.75 7.27
N HIS A 13 10.43 -7.98 7.76
CA HIS A 13 10.18 -8.29 9.16
C HIS A 13 11.35 -9.13 9.63
N ASP A 14 11.98 -8.73 10.74
CA ASP A 14 12.86 -9.64 11.47
C ASP A 14 11.94 -10.60 12.23
N GLU A 15 11.96 -11.88 11.88
CA GLU A 15 11.08 -12.91 12.46
C GLU A 15 11.31 -13.11 13.97
N ASP A 16 12.38 -12.54 14.53
CA ASP A 16 12.76 -12.61 15.95
C ASP A 16 12.08 -11.53 16.83
N ASP A 17 11.35 -10.58 16.26
CA ASP A 17 10.66 -9.55 17.05
C ASP A 17 9.28 -10.03 17.52
N SER A 18 9.16 -10.29 18.83
CA SER A 18 7.92 -10.66 19.55
C SER A 18 6.73 -9.70 19.36
N MET A 19 6.93 -8.58 18.67
CA MET A 19 5.90 -7.62 18.23
C MET A 19 5.24 -8.01 16.89
N ALA A 20 5.54 -9.19 16.33
CA ALA A 20 4.91 -9.76 15.15
C ALA A 20 3.39 -9.94 15.34
N THR A 21 2.63 -8.88 15.10
CA THR A 21 1.17 -8.92 15.25
C THR A 21 0.51 -8.47 13.96
N GLN A 22 0.00 -9.47 13.23
CA GLN A 22 -1.10 -9.50 12.23
C GLN A 22 -0.81 -10.29 10.94
N GLY A 23 0.37 -10.93 10.82
CA GLY A 23 0.58 -12.03 9.87
C GLY A 23 0.56 -11.66 8.38
N ARG A 24 0.75 -10.38 8.01
CA ARG A 24 0.90 -9.96 6.61
C ARG A 24 2.20 -9.17 6.42
N CYS A 25 3.06 -9.70 5.54
CA CYS A 25 4.35 -9.08 5.18
C CYS A 25 4.21 -8.07 4.03
N SER A 26 3.01 -7.91 3.47
CA SER A 26 2.74 -6.96 2.40
C SER A 26 1.30 -6.44 2.43
N PHE A 27 1.11 -5.27 1.82
CA PHE A 27 -0.17 -4.57 1.68
C PHE A 27 -0.35 -4.15 0.22
N CYS A 28 -1.60 -3.85 -0.17
CA CYS A 28 -1.90 -3.42 -1.53
C CYS A 28 -2.63 -2.08 -1.52
N ILE A 29 -2.22 -1.17 -2.39
CA ILE A 29 -2.90 0.10 -2.67
C ILE A 29 -3.51 0.07 -4.07
N LYS A 30 -4.62 0.80 -4.24
CA LYS A 30 -5.34 0.98 -5.51
C LYS A 30 -5.32 2.46 -5.89
N THR A 31 -4.90 2.78 -7.11
CA THR A 31 -4.65 4.18 -7.52
C THR A 31 -4.79 4.40 -9.02
N GLU A 32 -5.01 5.65 -9.43
CA GLU A 32 -4.94 6.09 -10.84
C GLU A 32 -3.53 6.67 -11.18
N ILE A 33 -2.54 6.54 -10.26
CA ILE A 33 -1.18 7.04 -10.45
C ILE A 33 -0.43 6.09 -11.39
N SER A 34 -0.26 6.54 -12.63
CA SER A 34 0.42 5.86 -13.73
C SER A 34 1.92 5.68 -13.49
N PRO A 35 2.54 4.69 -14.17
CA PRO A 35 3.47 3.78 -13.53
C PRO A 35 4.74 4.47 -13.04
N VAL A 36 5.31 3.89 -11.99
CA VAL A 36 6.41 4.42 -11.14
C VAL A 36 5.90 5.40 -10.07
N ILE A 37 5.28 4.82 -9.04
CA ILE A 37 4.96 5.52 -7.79
C ILE A 37 6.21 5.59 -6.89
N SER A 38 6.45 6.74 -6.24
CA SER A 38 7.53 6.86 -5.26
C SER A 38 7.16 6.19 -3.94
N ASN A 39 8.16 5.75 -3.19
CA ASN A 39 7.97 5.16 -1.86
C ASN A 39 7.16 6.09 -0.95
N ASP A 40 7.51 7.37 -0.91
CA ASP A 40 6.83 8.36 -0.05
C ASP A 40 5.35 8.49 -0.40
N VAL A 41 5.00 8.50 -1.70
CA VAL A 41 3.61 8.59 -2.15
C VAL A 41 2.84 7.32 -1.81
N ALA A 42 3.43 6.15 -2.07
CA ALA A 42 2.77 4.87 -1.78
C ALA A 42 2.55 4.67 -0.26
N LEU A 43 3.53 5.03 0.57
CA LEU A 43 3.42 4.99 2.03
C LEU A 43 2.38 6.01 2.53
N SER A 44 2.32 7.20 1.95
CA SER A 44 1.29 8.21 2.27
C SER A 44 -0.11 7.73 1.90
N ILE A 45 -0.27 6.99 0.80
CA ILE A 45 -1.55 6.37 0.42
C ILE A 45 -1.93 5.27 1.41
N LEU A 46 -0.97 4.43 1.81
CA LEU A 46 -1.24 3.28 2.67
C LEU A 46 -1.56 3.69 4.13
N PHE A 47 -0.77 4.62 4.69
CA PHE A 47 -0.85 4.97 6.12
C PHE A 47 -1.51 6.34 6.40
N GLY A 48 -1.70 7.17 5.37
CA GLY A 48 -2.31 8.49 5.49
C GLY A 48 -1.43 9.51 6.22
N ASP A 49 -2.05 10.62 6.63
CA ASP A 49 -1.35 11.78 7.20
C ASP A 49 -0.94 11.60 8.67
N ASN A 50 -1.46 10.56 9.36
CA ASN A 50 -1.22 10.33 10.80
C ASN A 50 -0.89 8.84 11.07
N PRO A 51 0.30 8.35 10.65
CA PRO A 51 0.71 6.97 10.90
C PRO A 51 0.87 6.69 12.40
N SER A 52 0.39 5.53 12.84
CA SER A 52 0.63 5.02 14.19
C SER A 52 2.11 4.67 14.39
N GLU A 53 2.53 4.41 15.64
CA GLU A 53 3.91 3.96 15.91
C GLU A 53 4.25 2.65 15.17
N TYR A 54 3.26 1.78 15.00
CA TYR A 54 3.42 0.55 14.22
C TYR A 54 3.60 0.84 12.72
N ASP A 55 2.78 1.73 12.17
CA ASP A 55 2.90 2.13 10.77
C ASP A 55 4.28 2.73 10.48
N LYS A 56 4.84 3.52 11.41
CA LYS A 56 6.19 4.07 11.29
C LYS A 56 7.27 2.99 11.23
N VAL A 57 7.12 1.90 11.99
CA VAL A 57 8.03 0.75 11.92
C VAL A 57 7.93 0.08 10.55
N LEU A 58 6.73 -0.13 10.03
CA LEU A 58 6.55 -0.66 8.67
C LEU A 58 7.15 0.28 7.63
N MET A 59 6.85 1.57 7.68
CA MET A 59 7.40 2.58 6.77
C MET A 59 8.94 2.55 6.72
N ALA A 60 9.59 2.37 7.87
CA ALA A 60 11.05 2.26 7.95
C ALA A 60 11.62 0.94 7.37
N ASN A 61 10.79 -0.09 7.23
CA ASN A 61 11.16 -1.41 6.74
C ASN A 61 10.56 -1.73 5.36
N LEU A 62 10.11 -0.73 4.59
CA LEU A 62 9.67 -0.93 3.21
C LEU A 62 10.82 -1.49 2.36
N THR A 63 10.62 -2.65 1.74
CA THR A 63 11.65 -3.32 0.93
C THR A 63 11.46 -3.10 -0.55
N CYS A 64 10.22 -3.19 -1.03
CA CYS A 64 9.90 -2.97 -2.43
C CYS A 64 8.45 -2.55 -2.62
N ILE A 65 8.21 -1.93 -3.78
CA ILE A 65 6.89 -1.62 -4.32
C ILE A 65 6.85 -2.23 -5.71
N ILE A 66 5.86 -3.08 -5.95
CA ILE A 66 5.72 -3.81 -7.21
C ILE A 66 4.31 -3.56 -7.74
N GLU A 67 4.21 -3.15 -9.01
CA GLU A 67 2.92 -3.11 -9.68
C GLU A 67 2.44 -4.54 -9.92
N VAL A 68 1.22 -4.83 -9.46
CA VAL A 68 0.57 -6.13 -9.62
C VAL A 68 -0.68 -5.98 -10.47
N THR A 69 -1.09 -7.06 -11.13
CA THR A 69 -2.33 -7.05 -11.89
C THR A 69 -3.54 -6.95 -10.97
N ALA A 70 -4.67 -6.47 -11.49
CA ALA A 70 -5.93 -6.43 -10.74
C ALA A 70 -6.40 -7.82 -10.27
N GLU A 71 -6.04 -8.88 -11.00
CA GLU A 71 -6.37 -10.26 -10.63
C GLU A 71 -5.52 -10.73 -9.44
N GLU A 72 -4.19 -10.52 -9.49
CA GLU A 72 -3.29 -10.80 -8.37
C GLU A 72 -3.67 -10.00 -7.12
N ALA A 73 -3.98 -8.71 -7.30
CA ALA A 73 -4.39 -7.83 -6.21
C ALA A 73 -5.62 -8.36 -5.48
N LYS A 74 -6.64 -8.82 -6.22
CA LYS A 74 -7.87 -9.40 -5.64
C LYS A 74 -7.66 -10.76 -5.01
N TRP A 75 -6.75 -11.57 -5.55
CA TRP A 75 -6.49 -12.91 -5.04
C TRP A 75 -5.66 -12.88 -3.76
N LEU A 76 -4.67 -11.98 -3.68
CA LEU A 76 -3.75 -11.84 -2.55
C LEU A 76 -4.25 -10.87 -1.48
N PHE A 77 -5.04 -9.87 -1.86
CA PHE A 77 -5.45 -8.77 -0.98
C PHE A 77 -6.95 -8.49 -1.06
N ASP A 78 -7.51 -7.96 0.03
CA ASP A 78 -8.91 -7.54 0.10
C ASP A 78 -9.05 -6.10 -0.43
N THR A 79 -8.96 -5.98 -1.77
CA THR A 79 -9.04 -4.70 -2.50
C THR A 79 -10.46 -4.25 -2.84
N ASP A 80 -11.45 -5.13 -2.70
CA ASP A 80 -12.84 -4.84 -3.08
C ASP A 80 -13.46 -3.72 -2.22
N GLY A 81 -12.98 -3.55 -0.99
CA GLY A 81 -13.37 -2.44 -0.12
C GLY A 81 -12.83 -1.07 -0.55
N LEU A 82 -11.82 -1.00 -1.43
CA LEU A 82 -11.18 0.26 -1.86
C LEU A 82 -12.06 0.98 -2.89
N THR A 83 -13.08 1.68 -2.41
CA THR A 83 -14.16 2.27 -3.22
C THR A 83 -14.25 3.79 -3.13
N ILE A 84 -13.75 4.40 -2.05
CA ILE A 84 -13.76 5.85 -1.86
C ILE A 84 -12.60 6.47 -2.63
N ARG A 85 -12.91 7.23 -3.68
CA ARG A 85 -11.92 7.95 -4.49
C ARG A 85 -11.46 9.22 -3.77
N ILE A 86 -10.16 9.34 -3.53
CA ILE A 86 -9.50 10.50 -2.91
C ILE A 86 -8.56 11.14 -3.94
N GLU A 87 -8.62 12.45 -4.06
CA GLU A 87 -7.76 13.24 -4.94
C GLU A 87 -6.83 14.14 -4.11
N LYS A 88 -5.53 14.03 -4.34
CA LYS A 88 -4.46 14.78 -3.69
C LYS A 88 -3.50 15.34 -4.74
N GLU A 89 -2.52 16.14 -4.30
CA GLU A 89 -1.50 16.75 -5.17
C GLU A 89 -0.70 15.74 -6.00
N TYR A 90 -0.46 14.55 -5.44
CA TYR A 90 0.32 13.48 -6.07
C TYR A 90 -0.54 12.53 -6.93
N GLY A 91 -1.85 12.77 -7.02
CA GLY A 91 -2.78 11.98 -7.82
C GLY A 91 -3.94 11.40 -7.04
N VAL A 92 -4.53 10.34 -7.58
CA VAL A 92 -5.80 9.79 -7.12
C VAL A 92 -5.61 8.38 -6.59
N PHE A 93 -6.20 8.07 -5.44
CA PHE A 93 -6.18 6.74 -4.85
C PHE A 93 -7.52 6.37 -4.24
N TYR A 94 -7.66 5.10 -3.85
CA TYR A 94 -8.90 4.57 -3.31
C TYR A 94 -8.69 4.03 -1.90
N THR A 95 -9.59 4.41 -1.00
CA THR A 95 -9.66 3.91 0.39
C THR A 95 -10.98 3.19 0.65
N ARG A 96 -11.03 2.45 1.77
CA ARG A 96 -12.29 1.98 2.38
C ARG A 96 -13.08 3.13 2.97
#